data_AF-A0A2A3G1E1-F1
#
_entry.id   AF-A0A2A3G1E1-F1
#
_cell.length_a   1.000
_cell.length_b   1.000
_cell.length_c   1.000
_cell.angle_alpha   90.00
_cell.angle_beta   90.00
_cell.angle_gamma   90.00
#
_symmetry.space_group_name_H-M   'P 1'
#
loop_
_entity.id
_entity.type
_entity.pdbx_description
1 polymer ?
#
loop_
_entity_poly.entity_id
_entity_poly.type
_entity_poly.pdbx_seq_one_letter_code
_entity_poly.pdbx_strand_id
1 'polypeptide(L)'
;MTTVSAVDFHGRQWDLVPIQDVICAMIVADSVAIPTVLSEQLLAECPLVISAQAPTLSVGAREKLTDVIDLVVANPETASVEQIREVASLARLLLRRHPA
;
A
#
# COMPACT_ATOMS: atom_id res chain seq x y z
N MET A 1 14.57 4.94 -8.12
CA MET A 1 13.36 5.42 -8.82
C MET A 1 12.18 4.75 -8.14
N THR A 2 11.21 5.52 -7.65
CA THR A 2 9.96 4.97 -7.09
C THR A 2 9.05 4.60 -8.26
N THR A 3 8.92 3.31 -8.55
CA THR A 3 7.93 2.81 -9.50
C THR A 3 6.58 2.75 -8.80
N VAL A 4 5.53 3.24 -9.46
CA VAL A 4 4.16 3.15 -8.97
C VAL A 4 3.52 1.95 -9.63
N SER A 5 3.09 0.96 -8.86
CA SER A 5 2.36 -0.18 -9.40
C SER A 5 0.86 0.07 -9.38
N ALA A 6 0.18 -0.36 -10.43
CA ALA A 6 -1.27 -0.31 -10.58
C ALA A 6 -1.79 -1.70 -10.98
N VAL A 7 -3.08 -1.94 -10.76
CA VAL A 7 -3.75 -3.17 -11.16
C VAL A 7 -4.97 -2.81 -12.00
N ASP A 8 -5.15 -3.46 -13.14
CA ASP A 8 -6.34 -3.24 -13.97
C ASP A 8 -7.54 -4.09 -13.51
N PHE A 9 -8.70 -3.85 -14.12
CA PHE A 9 -9.91 -4.63 -13.88
C PHE A 9 -9.75 -6.15 -14.08
N HIS A 10 -8.81 -6.58 -14.91
CA HIS A 10 -8.52 -8.00 -15.16
C HIS A 10 -7.51 -8.59 -14.17
N GLY A 11 -7.06 -7.81 -13.18
CA GLY A 11 -6.07 -8.23 -12.20
C GLY A 11 -4.64 -8.23 -12.73
N ARG A 12 -4.37 -7.67 -13.92
CA ARG A 12 -3.01 -7.56 -14.45
C ARG A 12 -2.29 -6.43 -13.73
N GLN A 13 -1.04 -6.70 -13.33
CA GLN A 13 -0.20 -5.71 -12.66
C GLN A 13 0.58 -4.89 -13.69
N TRP A 14 0.58 -3.58 -13.47
CA TRP A 14 1.23 -2.59 -14.30
C TRP A 14 2.22 -1.77 -13.49
N ASP A 15 3.40 -1.51 -14.04
CA ASP A 15 4.32 -0.50 -13.53
C ASP A 15 4.13 0.80 -14.32
N LEU A 16 3.89 1.88 -13.60
CA LEU A 16 3.78 3.23 -14.14
C LEU A 16 5.14 3.92 -14.05
N VAL A 17 5.68 4.28 -15.21
CA VAL A 17 6.99 4.91 -15.35
C VAL A 17 6.81 6.27 -16.00
N PRO A 18 7.19 7.36 -15.33
CA PRO A 18 7.25 8.66 -15.98
C PRO A 18 8.42 8.68 -16.97
N ILE A 19 8.16 9.00 -18.23
CA ILE A 19 9.16 9.18 -19.28
C ILE A 19 8.93 10.56 -19.89
N GLN A 20 9.86 11.49 -19.66
CA GLN A 20 9.73 12.89 -20.08
C GLN A 20 8.43 13.54 -19.54
N ASP A 21 7.50 13.89 -20.41
CA ASP A 21 6.21 14.52 -20.13
C ASP A 21 5.02 13.54 -20.18
N VAL A 22 5.29 12.25 -20.41
CA VAL A 22 4.26 11.20 -20.47
C VAL A 22 4.43 10.16 -19.37
N ILE A 23 3.33 9.51 -18.99
CA ILE A 23 3.35 8.34 -18.13
C ILE A 23 3.19 7.11 -19.03
N CYS A 24 4.12 6.17 -18.95
CA CYS A 24 4.02 4.88 -19.62
C CYS A 24 3.61 3.81 -18.63
N ALA A 25 2.75 2.88 -19.05
CA ALA A 25 2.35 1.70 -18.31
C ALA A 25 3.01 0.46 -18.93
N MET A 26 3.59 -0.40 -18.09
CA MET A 26 4.24 -1.66 -18.48
C MET A 26 3.62 -2.83 -17.72
N ILE A 27 3.21 -3.89 -18.42
CA ILE A 27 2.67 -5.09 -17.74
C ILE A 27 3.82 -5.86 -17.08
N VAL A 28 3.70 -6.13 -15.78
CA VAL A 28 4.76 -6.74 -14.96
C VAL A 28 4.98 -8.23 -15.30
N ALA A 29 3.93 -8.92 -15.75
CA ALA A 29 4.00 -10.35 -16.10
C ALA A 29 4.84 -10.62 -17.36
N ASP A 30 4.90 -9.64 -18.26
CA ASP A 30 5.60 -9.75 -19.54
C ASP A 30 6.93 -9.00 -19.39
N SER A 31 7.98 -9.71 -18.99
CA SER A 31 9.34 -9.19 -18.83
C SER A 31 9.98 -8.59 -20.11
N VAL A 32 9.23 -8.58 -21.22
CA VAL A 32 9.57 -8.03 -22.54
C VAL A 32 8.47 -7.06 -23.04
N ALA A 33 7.63 -6.52 -22.15
CA ALA A 33 6.52 -5.64 -22.55
C ALA A 33 7.03 -4.29 -23.08
N ILE A 34 6.54 -3.92 -24.26
CA ILE A 34 6.72 -2.57 -24.85
C ILE A 34 5.96 -1.57 -23.94
N PRO A 35 6.62 -0.53 -23.42
CA PRO A 35 5.93 0.50 -22.64
C PRO A 35 4.83 1.15 -23.48
N THR A 36 3.61 1.13 -22.97
CA THR A 36 2.47 1.77 -23.65
C THR A 36 2.17 3.10 -22.96
N VAL A 37 2.00 4.17 -23.74
CA VAL A 37 1.64 5.48 -23.19
C VAL A 37 0.27 5.37 -22.53
N LEU A 38 0.18 5.82 -21.28
CA LEU A 38 -1.06 5.88 -20.54
C LEU A 38 -1.90 7.04 -21.08
N SER A 39 -2.87 6.72 -21.93
CA SER A 39 -3.80 7.68 -22.52
C SER A 39 -5.20 7.58 -21.93
N GLU A 40 -6.04 8.58 -22.18
CA GLU A 40 -7.46 8.55 -21.78
C GLU A 40 -8.20 7.36 -22.41
N GLN A 41 -7.88 7.00 -23.66
CA GLN A 41 -8.49 5.85 -24.33
C GLN A 41 -8.12 4.54 -23.63
N LEU A 42 -6.85 4.37 -23.26
CA LEU A 42 -6.40 3.18 -22.54
C LEU A 42 -7.08 3.07 -21.16
N LEU A 43 -7.24 4.19 -20.46
CA LEU A 43 -7.94 4.22 -19.18
C LEU A 43 -9.45 3.93 -19.29
N ALA A 44 -10.07 4.28 -20.42
CA ALA A 44 -11.46 3.96 -20.69
C ALA A 44 -11.67 2.46 -20.97
N GLU A 45 -10.73 1.81 -21.66
CA GLU A 45 -10.79 0.38 -21.98
C GLU A 45 -10.29 -0.51 -20.82
N CYS A 46 -9.34 -0.01 -20.03
CA CYS A 46 -8.69 -0.71 -18.92
C CYS A 46 -8.59 0.23 -17.71
N PRO A 47 -9.65 0.35 -16.90
CA PRO A 47 -9.59 1.13 -15.67
C PRO A 47 -8.47 0.61 -14.76
N LEU A 48 -7.49 1.47 -14.47
CA LEU A 48 -6.37 1.17 -13.60
C LEU A 48 -6.66 1.65 -12.17
N VAL A 49 -6.53 0.74 -11.22
CA VAL A 49 -6.52 1.07 -9.80
C VAL A 49 -5.08 1.27 -9.35
N ILE A 50 -4.74 2.51 -9.02
CA ILE A 50 -3.45 2.84 -8.44
C ILE A 50 -3.52 2.50 -6.95
N SER A 51 -2.99 1.34 -6.58
CA SER A 51 -2.72 1.04 -5.19
C SER A 51 -1.38 1.66 -4.84
N ALA A 52 -1.38 2.80 -4.13
CA ALA A 52 -0.19 3.18 -3.38
C ALA A 52 0.20 1.96 -2.53
N GLN A 53 1.46 1.49 -2.61
CA GLN A 53 1.95 0.48 -1.68
C GLN A 53 1.54 0.96 -0.29
N ALA A 54 0.64 0.20 0.34
CA ALA A 54 0.07 0.60 1.61
C ALA A 54 1.25 0.92 2.53
N PRO A 55 1.30 2.09 3.20
CA PRO A 55 2.46 2.44 4.01
C PRO A 55 2.72 1.28 4.98
N THR A 56 3.80 0.56 4.72
CA THR A 56 4.31 -0.51 5.56
C THR A 56 5.12 0.18 6.63
N LEU A 57 4.79 -0.09 7.89
CA LEU A 57 5.64 0.31 9.00
C LEU A 57 7.06 -0.19 8.72
N SER A 58 8.07 0.63 8.99
CA SER A 58 9.45 0.16 8.98
C SER A 58 9.61 -1.01 9.95
N VAL A 59 10.59 -1.89 9.72
CA VAL A 59 10.80 -3.07 10.57
C VAL A 59 10.88 -2.69 12.05
N GLY A 60 11.66 -1.65 12.39
CA GLY A 60 11.77 -1.17 13.77
C GLY A 60 10.50 -0.50 14.32
N ALA A 61 9.68 0.15 13.48
CA ALA A 61 8.39 0.68 13.91
C ALA A 61 7.37 -0.44 14.16
N ARG A 62 7.45 -1.52 13.38
CA ARG A 62 6.64 -2.73 13.59
C ARG A 62 7.03 -3.45 14.88
N GLU A 63 8.33 -3.63 15.14
CA GLU A 63 8.84 -4.26 16.37
C GLU A 63 8.42 -3.49 17.63
N LYS A 64 8.66 -2.17 17.67
CA LYS A 64 8.23 -1.32 18.79
C LYS A 64 6.72 -1.40 19.04
N LEU A 65 5.94 -1.52 17.98
CA LEU A 65 4.50 -1.61 18.09
C LEU A 65 4.04 -2.96 18.63
N THR A 66 4.70 -4.05 18.21
CA THR A 66 4.49 -5.37 18.81
C THR A 66 4.83 -5.34 20.30
N ASP A 67 5.95 -4.72 20.70
CA ASP A 67 6.34 -4.60 22.10
C ASP A 67 5.28 -3.86 22.94
N VAL A 68 4.70 -2.78 22.39
CA VAL A 68 3.62 -2.03 23.06
C VAL A 68 2.34 -2.87 23.15
N ILE A 69 1.98 -3.62 22.11
CA ILE A 69 0.83 -4.53 22.15
C ILE A 69 1.04 -5.60 23.23
N ASP A 70 2.20 -6.25 23.24
CA ASP A 70 2.53 -7.30 24.21
C ASP A 70 2.53 -6.77 25.64
N LEU A 71 3.05 -5.56 25.87
CA LEU A 71 2.99 -4.90 27.17
C LEU A 71 1.55 -4.63 27.62
N VAL A 72 0.71 -4.08 26.72
CA VAL A 72 -0.70 -3.77 27.01
C VAL A 72 -1.50 -5.05 27.27
N VAL A 73 -1.21 -6.14 26.55
CA VAL A 73 -1.87 -7.44 26.74
C VAL A 73 -1.42 -8.11 28.04
N ALA A 74 -0.13 -8.07 28.35
CA ALA A 74 0.42 -8.73 29.53
C ALA A 74 0.03 -8.03 30.84
N ASN A 75 -0.05 -6.69 30.85
CA ASN A 75 -0.35 -5.91 32.05
C ASN A 75 -1.28 -4.74 31.74
N PRO A 76 -2.54 -5.00 31.34
CA PRO A 76 -3.47 -3.96 30.89
C PRO A 76 -3.75 -2.91 31.97
N GLU A 77 -3.74 -3.29 33.24
CA GLU A 77 -3.91 -2.39 34.39
C GLU A 77 -2.74 -1.42 34.61
N THR A 78 -1.56 -1.67 34.02
CA THR A 78 -0.38 -0.80 34.14
C THR A 78 -0.04 -0.05 32.85
N ALA A 79 -0.75 -0.33 31.76
CA ALA A 79 -0.54 0.33 30.49
C ALA A 79 -0.85 1.83 30.58
N SER A 80 0.03 2.67 30.04
CA SER A 80 -0.22 4.11 29.98
C SER A 80 -1.30 4.45 28.94
N VAL A 81 -1.93 5.61 29.11
CA VAL A 81 -2.95 6.11 28.17
C VAL A 81 -2.36 6.27 26.76
N GLU A 82 -1.09 6.67 26.66
CA GLU A 82 -0.35 6.79 25.41
C GLU A 82 -0.19 5.44 24.71
N GLN A 83 0.21 4.39 25.44
CA GLN A 83 0.35 3.03 24.91
C GLN A 83 -0.99 2.49 24.39
N ILE A 84 -2.07 2.70 25.15
CA ILE A 84 -3.43 2.31 24.74
C ILE A 84 -3.85 3.06 23.46
N ARG A 85 -3.53 4.36 23.35
CA ARG A 85 -3.85 5.18 22.18
C ARG A 85 -3.08 4.72 20.94
N GLU A 86 -1.82 4.32 21.07
CA GLU A 86 -1.02 3.77 19.97
C GLU A 86 -1.63 2.48 19.43
N VAL A 87 -1.96 1.53 20.31
CA VAL A 87 -2.63 0.26 19.95
C VAL A 87 -3.97 0.53 19.27
N ALA A 88 -4.80 1.42 19.84
CA ALA A 88 -6.11 1.75 19.29
C ALA A 88 -6.03 2.42 17.91
N SER A 89 -5.01 3.26 17.68
CA SER A 89 -4.79 3.91 16.39
C SER A 89 -4.42 2.91 15.30
N LEU A 90 -3.59 1.91 15.64
CA LEU A 90 -3.26 0.82 14.73
C LEU A 90 -4.47 -0.05 14.42
N ALA A 91 -5.23 -0.48 15.43
CA ALA A 91 -6.43 -1.30 15.22
C ALA A 91 -7.40 -0.61 14.25
N ARG A 92 -7.59 0.71 14.38
CA ARG A 92 -8.40 1.50 13.44
C ARG A 92 -7.81 1.55 12.03
N LEU A 93 -6.48 1.65 11.90
CA LEU A 93 -5.81 1.62 10.60
C LEU A 93 -6.01 0.26 9.89
N LEU A 94 -5.87 -0.84 10.63
CA LEU A 94 -6.06 -2.20 10.11
C LEU A 94 -7.52 -2.44 9.69
N LEU A 95 -8.48 -2.03 10.50
CA LEU A 95 -9.92 -2.13 10.18
C LEU A 95 -10.32 -1.25 8.99
N ARG A 96 -9.68 -0.10 8.78
CA ARG A 96 -9.91 0.73 7.58
C ARG A 96 -9.40 0.09 6.29
N ARG A 97 -8.36 -0.74 6.38
CA ARG A 97 -7.78 -1.45 5.22
C ARG A 97 -8.58 -2.70 4.82
N HIS A 98 -9.35 -3.26 5.75
CA HIS A 98 -10.24 -4.39 5.51
C HIS A 98 -11.66 -4.03 5.95
N PRO A 99 -12.43 -3.29 5.12
CA PRO A 99 -13.85 -3.10 5.39
C PRO A 99 -14.56 -4.47 5.42
N ALA A 100 -15.52 -4.60 6.34
CA ALA A 100 -16.29 -5.83 6.56
C ALA A 100 -17.08 -6.28 5.32
#